data_AF-A0AAV1PC83-F1
#
_entry.id   AF-A0AAV1PC83-F1
#
_cell.length_a   1.000
_cell.length_b   1.000
_cell.length_c   1.000
_cell.angle_alpha   90.00
_cell.angle_beta   90.00
_cell.angle_gamma   90.00
#
_symmetry.space_group_name_H-M   'P 1'
#
loop_
_entity.id
_entity.type
_entity.pdbx_description
1 polymer ?
#
loop_
_entity_poly.entity_id
_entity_poly.type
_entity_poly.pdbx_seq_one_letter_code
_entity_poly.pdbx_strand_id
1 'polypeptide(L)'
;MMDYDENRASYIDMMEYNDIDCDETPHTRRTQHNGTQTDWTTETTTTQTRTTWKTANTRNNSREPLTSLRNFGNCLFLIFLVLGVTSYLQLYSDFIKLQQEVETFLPQAHQMPNFALESQGARVLPSRSSDTYWPQENFRTWDKLFSWWHSPKAQRQVIQAYTPLQPGNCWSFSGELGHLFVSLSHPVSITHVTLGHIKFSQSPYTSHQSVASAPRSFSIYGMTTEDEEGTFLGSSVYNQDGTSYQTFKVKPDKGVFRYVKLQVESNWGNEECTCLYNFRVHGIPPAYLHAHSAGREVYVREKGLNGDYIF
;
A
#
# COMPACT_ATOMS: atom_id res chain seq x y z
N MET A 1 52.61 -22.25 -0.94
CA MET A 1 53.80 -21.53 -0.45
C MET A 1 53.70 -20.11 -1.00
N MET A 2 53.15 -19.11 -0.32
CA MET A 2 52.82 -18.85 1.10
C MET A 2 51.40 -18.24 1.11
N ASP A 3 50.43 -18.70 1.90
CA ASP A 3 50.21 -18.43 3.34
C ASP A 3 50.41 -16.96 3.74
N TYR A 4 49.31 -16.26 4.06
CA TYR A 4 49.15 -15.63 5.37
C TYR A 4 47.66 -15.44 5.68
N ASP A 5 47.36 -15.71 6.94
CA ASP A 5 46.08 -16.13 7.51
C ASP A 5 45.47 -15.02 8.38
N GLU A 6 44.21 -15.25 8.76
CA GLU A 6 43.50 -14.72 9.93
C GLU A 6 43.29 -13.19 10.10
N ASN A 7 42.03 -12.77 9.98
CA ASN A 7 41.38 -12.24 11.18
C ASN A 7 39.86 -12.48 11.17
N ARG A 8 39.48 -13.43 12.02
CA ARG A 8 38.14 -13.84 12.38
C ARG A 8 37.72 -12.99 13.59
N ALA A 9 36.74 -12.12 13.43
CA ALA A 9 35.99 -11.55 14.54
C ALA A 9 34.50 -11.68 14.24
N SER A 10 33.91 -12.64 14.94
CA SER A 10 32.49 -12.90 15.11
C SER A 10 31.75 -11.69 15.67
N TYR A 11 30.61 -11.34 15.09
CA TYR A 11 29.51 -10.78 15.86
C TYR A 11 28.19 -11.39 15.36
N ILE A 12 27.70 -12.31 16.17
CA ILE A 12 26.32 -12.77 16.19
C ILE A 12 25.52 -11.66 16.86
N ASP A 13 24.44 -11.19 16.26
CA ASP A 13 23.31 -10.74 17.06
C ASP A 13 21.98 -11.15 16.42
N MET A 14 21.15 -11.73 17.28
CA MET A 14 19.78 -12.18 17.03
C MET A 14 18.84 -11.03 17.40
N MET A 15 17.92 -10.64 16.51
CA MET A 15 16.66 -9.96 16.87
C MET A 15 15.64 -10.38 15.80
N GLU A 16 14.78 -11.37 16.01
CA GLU A 16 13.65 -11.43 16.95
C GLU A 16 12.60 -10.32 16.68
N TYR A 17 11.60 -10.72 15.89
CA TYR A 17 10.16 -10.48 16.05
C TYR A 17 9.77 -9.31 16.96
N ASN A 18 9.09 -8.29 16.40
CA ASN A 18 8.05 -7.56 17.11
C ASN A 18 7.04 -6.92 16.14
N ASP A 19 5.79 -7.33 16.34
CA ASP A 19 4.57 -6.68 15.88
C ASP A 19 4.53 -5.23 16.37
N ILE A 20 4.16 -4.29 15.49
CA ILE A 20 3.79 -2.93 15.90
C ILE A 20 2.30 -2.77 15.64
N ASP A 21 1.56 -2.91 16.74
CA ASP A 21 0.15 -2.58 16.87
C ASP A 21 -0.02 -1.05 16.91
N CYS A 22 -1.11 -0.57 16.31
CA CYS A 22 -1.46 0.83 16.18
C CYS A 22 -2.56 1.17 17.19
N ASP A 23 -2.23 1.85 18.28
CA ASP A 23 -3.18 2.70 18.99
C ASP A 23 -2.43 3.68 19.90
N GLU A 24 -2.90 4.92 19.99
CA GLU A 24 -2.86 5.77 21.20
C GLU A 24 -3.42 7.18 20.88
N THR A 25 -4.67 7.40 21.29
CA THR A 25 -5.26 8.71 21.56
C THR A 25 -4.78 9.28 22.90
N PRO A 26 -4.61 10.61 23.09
CA PRO A 26 -4.41 11.18 24.41
C PRO A 26 -5.69 11.80 24.99
N HIS A 27 -6.16 11.22 26.11
CA HIS A 27 -7.08 11.86 27.05
C HIS A 27 -6.30 12.58 28.17
N THR A 28 -6.57 13.86 28.38
CA THR A 28 -6.05 14.67 29.50
C THR A 28 -6.92 14.51 30.76
N ARG A 29 -6.24 14.25 31.88
CA ARG A 29 -6.83 13.96 33.20
C ARG A 29 -6.82 15.22 34.09
N ARG A 30 -7.95 15.38 34.78
CA ARG A 30 -8.34 16.38 35.79
C ARG A 30 -7.51 16.27 37.07
N THR A 31 -7.07 17.38 37.66
CA THR A 31 -6.53 17.44 39.03
C THR A 31 -7.49 18.16 39.98
N GLN A 32 -7.71 17.55 41.15
CA GLN A 32 -8.57 18.02 42.23
C GLN A 32 -7.80 18.80 43.30
N HIS A 33 -8.53 19.71 43.94
CA HIS A 33 -8.18 20.47 45.13
C HIS A 33 -8.20 19.63 46.42
N ASN A 34 -7.32 19.99 47.35
CA ASN A 34 -7.45 20.00 48.83
C ASN A 34 -6.29 20.91 49.30
N GLY A 35 -6.37 21.86 50.22
CA GLY A 35 -7.31 22.16 51.29
C GLY A 35 -6.46 22.38 52.56
N THR A 36 -6.44 23.58 53.13
CA THR A 36 -6.08 23.80 54.55
C THR A 36 -6.62 25.13 55.06
N GLN A 37 -7.21 25.04 56.25
CA GLN A 37 -7.94 26.00 57.05
C GLN A 37 -7.01 26.65 58.08
N THR A 38 -7.23 27.92 58.41
CA THR A 38 -7.03 28.45 59.77
C THR A 38 -8.04 29.57 60.05
N ASP A 39 -8.50 29.55 61.30
CA ASP A 39 -9.58 30.34 61.90
C ASP A 39 -8.97 31.32 62.91
N TRP A 40 -9.56 32.51 63.07
CA TRP A 40 -9.41 33.37 64.25
C TRP A 40 -10.66 34.25 64.45
N THR A 41 -11.15 34.18 65.68
CA THR A 41 -12.35 34.79 66.29
C THR A 41 -12.23 36.29 66.60
N THR A 42 -13.33 37.06 66.59
CA THR A 42 -13.98 37.71 67.78
C THR A 42 -15.12 38.68 67.41
N GLU A 43 -16.03 38.87 68.38
CA GLU A 43 -17.33 39.55 68.38
C GLU A 43 -17.31 41.09 68.28
N THR A 44 -18.41 41.72 67.82
CA THR A 44 -19.23 42.68 68.62
C THR A 44 -20.42 43.29 67.86
N THR A 45 -21.43 43.67 68.65
CA THR A 45 -22.82 44.06 68.37
C THR A 45 -23.02 45.55 67.96
N THR A 46 -24.17 45.87 67.33
CA THR A 46 -25.03 47.08 67.56
C THR A 46 -25.24 48.10 66.39
N THR A 47 -26.43 48.01 65.76
CA THR A 47 -27.52 49.02 65.58
C THR A 47 -27.33 50.41 64.87
N GLN A 48 -28.32 50.72 63.99
CA GLN A 48 -28.85 52.05 63.55
C GLN A 48 -27.98 52.91 62.58
N THR A 49 -28.47 53.72 61.63
CA THR A 49 -29.78 54.33 61.34
C THR A 49 -29.83 54.83 59.87
N ARG A 50 -31.06 55.00 59.37
CA ARG A 50 -31.52 55.62 58.11
C ARG A 50 -31.02 57.06 57.89
N THR A 51 -30.75 57.47 56.64
CA THR A 51 -31.26 58.73 56.03
C THR A 51 -30.91 58.85 54.53
N THR A 52 -31.87 59.32 53.76
CA THR A 52 -31.88 59.49 52.29
C THR A 52 -31.45 60.88 51.88
N TRP A 53 -30.75 61.04 50.75
CA TRP A 53 -30.79 62.26 49.93
C TRP A 53 -30.67 61.92 48.43
N LYS A 54 -31.55 62.50 47.62
CA LYS A 54 -31.45 62.56 46.15
C LYS A 54 -31.21 64.02 45.75
N THR A 55 -30.17 64.26 44.95
CA THR A 55 -30.18 65.35 43.96
C THR A 55 -29.17 65.05 42.85
N ALA A 56 -29.64 65.17 41.61
CA ALA A 56 -28.85 65.03 40.39
C ALA A 56 -28.31 66.41 39.96
N ASN A 57 -27.09 66.48 39.41
CA ASN A 57 -26.83 67.40 38.30
C ASN A 57 -25.61 66.98 37.45
N THR A 58 -25.76 67.22 36.14
CA THR A 58 -25.05 66.74 34.96
C THR A 58 -23.73 67.45 34.65
N ARG A 59 -22.77 66.75 34.01
CA ARG A 59 -21.82 67.34 33.04
C ARG A 59 -21.60 66.39 31.85
N ASN A 60 -21.87 66.92 30.66
CA ASN A 60 -21.59 66.33 29.35
C ASN A 60 -20.09 66.08 29.17
N ASN A 61 -19.75 64.94 28.56
CA ASN A 61 -18.56 64.84 27.71
C ASN A 61 -18.82 63.82 26.59
N SER A 62 -18.79 64.32 25.35
CA SER A 62 -18.36 63.65 24.12
C SER A 62 -18.52 62.11 24.06
N ARG A 63 -19.62 61.65 23.45
CA ARG A 63 -19.74 60.27 22.97
C ARG A 63 -19.88 60.25 21.45
N GLU A 64 -18.79 59.96 20.76
CA GLU A 64 -18.73 59.37 19.41
C GLU A 64 -17.48 58.46 19.36
N PRO A 65 -17.49 57.27 18.73
CA PRO A 65 -18.56 56.27 18.72
C PRO A 65 -18.02 54.88 19.12
N LEU A 66 -18.58 54.25 20.15
CA LEU A 66 -18.35 52.82 20.45
C LEU A 66 -18.83 51.88 19.32
N THR A 67 -19.67 52.38 18.41
CA THR A 67 -20.11 51.66 17.20
C THR A 67 -19.02 51.55 16.14
N SER A 68 -18.10 52.52 16.05
CA SER A 68 -17.01 52.53 15.06
C SER A 68 -15.97 51.46 15.36
N LEU A 69 -15.55 51.32 16.62
CA LEU A 69 -14.61 50.27 17.06
C LEU A 69 -15.18 48.85 16.91
N ARG A 70 -16.48 48.67 17.20
CA ARG A 70 -17.17 47.38 16.98
C ARG A 70 -17.27 47.05 15.48
N ASN A 71 -17.55 48.04 14.64
CA ASN A 71 -17.56 47.86 13.20
C ASN A 71 -16.15 47.56 12.65
N PHE A 72 -15.11 48.17 13.22
CA PHE A 72 -13.72 47.89 12.87
C PHE A 72 -13.32 46.46 13.25
N GLY A 73 -13.68 46.00 14.45
CA GLY A 73 -13.46 44.61 14.89
C GLY A 73 -14.21 43.60 14.03
N ASN A 74 -15.47 43.89 13.67
CA ASN A 74 -16.26 43.05 12.78
C ASN A 74 -15.65 42.98 11.37
N CYS A 75 -15.17 44.10 10.81
CA CYS A 75 -14.46 44.11 9.54
C CYS A 75 -13.16 43.30 9.61
N LEU A 76 -12.39 43.44 10.69
CA LEU A 76 -11.15 42.69 10.89
C LEU A 76 -11.41 41.18 10.94
N PHE A 77 -12.47 40.77 11.66
CA PHE A 77 -12.90 39.37 11.75
C PHE A 77 -13.33 38.81 10.39
N LEU A 78 -14.11 39.58 9.62
CA LEU A 78 -14.51 39.19 8.26
C LEU A 78 -13.30 39.06 7.33
N ILE A 79 -12.32 39.96 7.42
CA ILE A 79 -11.08 39.87 6.65
C ILE A 79 -10.32 38.61 7.02
N PHE A 80 -10.15 38.29 8.31
CA PHE A 80 -9.50 37.05 8.73
C PHE A 80 -10.26 35.79 8.28
N LEU A 81 -11.59 35.82 8.30
CA LEU A 81 -12.39 34.72 7.76
C LEU A 81 -12.20 34.56 6.26
N VAL A 82 -12.25 35.65 5.48
CA VAL A 82 -12.04 35.60 4.03
C VAL A 82 -10.64 35.10 3.72
N LEU A 83 -9.61 35.63 4.38
CA LEU A 83 -8.22 35.18 4.20
C LEU A 83 -8.03 33.72 4.60
N GLY A 84 -8.68 33.27 5.67
CA GLY A 84 -8.69 31.88 6.10
C GLY A 84 -9.35 30.96 5.07
N VAL A 85 -10.52 31.35 4.55
CA VAL A 85 -11.23 30.60 3.51
C VAL A 85 -10.43 30.56 2.22
N THR A 86 -9.83 31.66 1.76
CA THR A 86 -9.00 31.66 0.54
C THR A 86 -7.75 30.82 0.71
N SER A 87 -7.10 30.86 1.87
CA SER A 87 -5.91 30.04 2.15
C SER A 87 -6.25 28.56 2.21
N TYR A 88 -7.39 28.21 2.80
CA TYR A 88 -7.91 26.84 2.81
C TYR A 88 -8.23 26.34 1.40
N LEU A 89 -8.92 27.15 0.58
CA LEU A 89 -9.23 26.81 -0.81
C LEU A 89 -7.95 26.66 -1.66
N GLN A 90 -6.94 27.49 -1.44
CA GLN A 90 -5.64 27.37 -2.10
C GLN A 90 -4.96 26.05 -1.72
N LEU A 91 -4.87 25.74 -0.41
CA LEU A 91 -4.31 24.49 0.08
C LEU A 91 -5.04 23.26 -0.49
N TYR A 92 -6.38 23.32 -0.56
CA TYR A 92 -7.18 22.25 -1.15
C TYR A 92 -6.89 22.09 -2.65
N SER A 93 -6.77 23.18 -3.39
CA SER A 93 -6.43 23.13 -4.82
C SER A 93 -5.05 22.52 -5.07
N ASP A 94 -4.08 22.84 -4.20
CA ASP A 94 -2.72 22.32 -4.32
C ASP A 94 -2.65 20.85 -3.90
N PHE A 95 -3.44 20.43 -2.91
CA PHE A 95 -3.62 19.02 -2.57
C PHE A 95 -4.18 18.20 -3.75
N ILE A 96 -5.23 18.68 -4.40
CA ILE A 96 -5.81 17.99 -5.57
C ILE A 96 -4.81 17.91 -6.73
N LYS A 97 -4.04 18.97 -7.01
CA LYS A 97 -2.97 18.92 -8.02
C LYS A 97 -1.92 17.88 -7.71
N LEU A 98 -1.47 17.81 -6.45
CA LEU A 98 -0.49 16.81 -6.02
C LEU A 98 -1.04 15.39 -6.14
N GLN A 99 -2.32 15.16 -5.80
CA GLN A 99 -2.92 13.84 -5.99
C GLN A 99 -2.95 13.44 -7.46
N GLN A 100 -3.35 14.34 -8.35
CA GLN A 100 -3.37 14.09 -9.79
C GLN A 100 -1.97 13.82 -10.34
N GLU A 101 -0.98 14.59 -9.90
CA GLU A 101 0.42 14.40 -10.28
C GLU A 101 0.94 13.02 -9.81
N VAL A 102 0.65 12.62 -8.57
CA VAL A 102 1.00 11.28 -8.08
C VAL A 102 0.36 10.17 -8.91
N GLU A 103 -0.91 10.29 -9.28
CA GLU A 103 -1.59 9.30 -10.13
C GLU A 103 -0.93 9.16 -11.51
N THR A 104 -0.47 10.27 -12.10
CA THR A 104 0.27 10.23 -13.37
C THR A 104 1.63 9.54 -13.26
N PHE A 105 2.23 9.52 -12.06
CA PHE A 105 3.50 8.85 -11.80
C PHE A 105 3.36 7.37 -11.43
N LEU A 106 2.15 6.89 -11.13
CA LEU A 106 1.95 5.49 -10.83
C LEU A 106 2.22 4.61 -12.07
N PRO A 107 2.99 3.52 -11.94
CA PRO A 107 3.11 2.51 -12.99
C PRO A 107 1.75 2.09 -13.54
N GLN A 108 1.66 1.87 -14.85
CA GLN A 108 0.43 1.42 -15.53
C GLN A 108 -0.25 0.26 -14.78
N ALA A 109 0.54 -0.67 -14.25
CA ALA A 109 0.07 -1.80 -13.46
C ALA A 109 -0.73 -1.47 -12.19
N HIS A 110 -0.60 -0.26 -11.62
CA HIS A 110 -1.38 0.20 -10.47
C HIS A 110 -2.72 0.82 -10.87
N GLN A 111 -2.86 1.24 -12.12
CA GLN A 111 -4.09 1.83 -12.66
C GLN A 111 -5.05 0.76 -13.23
N MET A 112 -4.69 -0.53 -13.10
CA MET A 112 -5.45 -1.66 -13.64
C MET A 112 -5.81 -2.68 -12.55
N PRO A 113 -7.05 -3.21 -12.51
CA PRO A 113 -7.43 -4.24 -11.55
C PRO A 113 -6.51 -5.48 -11.63
N ASN A 114 -6.11 -6.03 -10.48
CA ASN A 114 -5.24 -7.21 -10.40
C ASN A 114 -6.03 -8.46 -9.98
N PHE A 115 -6.44 -9.28 -10.95
CA PHE A 115 -7.18 -10.52 -10.71
C PHE A 115 -6.32 -11.68 -10.20
N ALA A 116 -5.00 -11.53 -10.22
CA ALA A 116 -4.09 -12.48 -9.58
C ALA A 116 -3.85 -12.16 -8.10
N LEU A 117 -4.36 -11.06 -7.55
CA LEU A 117 -4.06 -10.64 -6.19
C LEU A 117 -4.61 -11.60 -5.13
N GLU A 118 -3.74 -12.10 -4.24
CA GLU A 118 -4.12 -13.09 -3.22
C GLU A 118 -5.19 -12.57 -2.26
N SER A 119 -5.07 -11.31 -1.79
CA SER A 119 -6.06 -10.72 -0.87
C SER A 119 -7.44 -10.54 -1.49
N GLN A 120 -7.55 -10.63 -2.83
CA GLN A 120 -8.83 -10.65 -3.56
C GLN A 120 -9.34 -12.07 -3.85
N GLY A 121 -8.69 -13.10 -3.31
CA GLY A 121 -9.11 -14.49 -3.43
C GLY A 121 -8.43 -15.27 -4.56
N ALA A 122 -7.45 -14.70 -5.25
CA ALA A 122 -6.59 -15.46 -6.15
C ALA A 122 -5.64 -16.38 -5.36
N ARG A 123 -5.17 -17.44 -6.00
CA ARG A 123 -4.33 -18.46 -5.33
C ARG A 123 -3.30 -19.03 -6.30
N VAL A 124 -2.08 -19.21 -5.84
CA VAL A 124 -1.09 -20.05 -6.55
C VAL A 124 -1.47 -21.51 -6.36
N LEU A 125 -1.24 -22.35 -7.38
CA LEU A 125 -1.39 -23.80 -7.33
C LEU A 125 0.01 -24.44 -7.25
N PRO A 126 0.49 -24.80 -6.04
CA PRO A 126 1.85 -25.33 -5.85
C PRO A 126 2.11 -26.60 -6.64
N SER A 127 1.14 -27.52 -6.69
CA SER A 127 1.25 -28.82 -7.38
C SER A 127 1.36 -28.72 -8.90
N ARG A 128 1.02 -27.56 -9.50
CA ARG A 128 1.14 -27.30 -10.94
C ARG A 128 2.15 -26.20 -11.27
N SER A 129 2.94 -25.78 -10.28
CA SER A 129 4.02 -24.80 -10.45
C SER A 129 5.37 -25.50 -10.32
N SER A 130 6.43 -24.87 -10.80
CA SER A 130 7.79 -25.37 -10.58
C SER A 130 8.12 -25.48 -9.08
N ASP A 131 9.03 -26.38 -8.74
CA ASP A 131 9.56 -26.48 -7.38
C ASP A 131 10.37 -25.23 -7.00
N THR A 132 10.27 -24.84 -5.73
CA THR A 132 11.05 -23.72 -5.20
C THR A 132 12.53 -24.09 -5.12
N TYR A 133 13.38 -23.24 -5.67
CA TYR A 133 14.83 -23.36 -5.54
C TYR A 133 15.29 -22.85 -4.19
N TRP A 134 16.08 -23.67 -3.51
CA TRP A 134 16.74 -23.32 -2.26
C TRP A 134 18.25 -23.42 -2.43
N PRO A 135 19.02 -22.34 -2.25
CA PRO A 135 20.47 -22.37 -2.42
C PRO A 135 21.12 -23.32 -1.39
N GLN A 136 21.98 -24.21 -1.88
CA GLN A 136 22.58 -25.29 -1.08
C GLN A 136 23.58 -24.78 -0.02
N GLU A 137 24.16 -23.59 -0.21
CA GLU A 137 25.32 -23.12 0.57
C GLU A 137 25.00 -22.75 2.03
N ASN A 138 23.71 -22.67 2.40
CA ASN A 138 23.27 -22.42 3.78
C ASN A 138 22.25 -23.45 4.30
N PHE A 139 22.11 -24.57 3.59
CA PHE A 139 21.02 -25.51 3.84
C PHE A 139 21.41 -26.58 4.88
N ARG A 140 21.01 -26.38 6.14
CA ARG A 140 21.17 -27.40 7.19
C ARG A 140 20.29 -28.60 6.84
N THR A 141 20.63 -29.78 7.37
CA THR A 141 19.87 -31.02 7.13
C THR A 141 18.38 -30.88 7.48
N TRP A 142 18.05 -30.04 8.46
CA TRP A 142 16.67 -29.71 8.84
C TRP A 142 15.94 -28.85 7.80
N ASP A 143 16.62 -27.94 7.10
CA ASP A 143 16.01 -27.10 6.06
C ASP A 143 15.54 -27.94 4.86
N LYS A 144 16.29 -29.01 4.53
CA LYS A 144 15.86 -30.03 3.54
C LYS A 144 14.56 -30.71 3.93
N LEU A 145 14.38 -31.00 5.21
CA LEU A 145 13.16 -31.64 5.72
C LEU A 145 11.96 -30.69 5.70
N PHE A 146 12.17 -29.38 5.87
CA PHE A 146 11.09 -28.38 5.88
C PHE A 146 10.85 -27.69 4.52
N SER A 147 11.69 -27.95 3.51
CA SER A 147 11.59 -27.31 2.18
C SER A 147 10.22 -27.44 1.53
N TRP A 148 9.58 -28.60 1.67
CA TRP A 148 8.25 -28.86 1.13
C TRP A 148 7.14 -28.06 1.83
N TRP A 149 7.32 -27.69 3.10
CA TRP A 149 6.41 -26.82 3.85
C TRP A 149 6.60 -25.33 3.50
N HIS A 150 7.83 -24.91 3.18
CA HIS A 150 8.14 -23.52 2.86
C HIS A 150 7.88 -23.16 1.38
N SER A 151 7.99 -24.12 0.47
CA SER A 151 7.80 -23.92 -0.99
C SER A 151 6.44 -23.25 -1.33
N PRO A 152 5.29 -23.70 -0.79
CA PRO A 152 4.01 -23.03 -1.05
C PRO A 152 3.95 -21.59 -0.54
N LYS A 153 4.63 -21.28 0.58
CA LYS A 153 4.65 -19.92 1.13
C LYS A 153 5.43 -18.98 0.21
N ALA A 154 6.60 -19.40 -0.28
CA ALA A 154 7.42 -18.61 -1.20
C ALA A 154 6.66 -18.34 -2.51
N GLN A 155 6.09 -19.37 -3.12
CA GLN A 155 5.30 -19.25 -4.35
C GLN A 155 4.15 -18.21 -4.24
N ARG A 156 3.45 -18.18 -3.10
CA ARG A 156 2.35 -17.23 -2.86
C ARG A 156 2.79 -15.77 -2.84
N GLN A 157 4.04 -15.47 -2.45
CA GLN A 157 4.55 -14.10 -2.39
C GLN A 157 4.48 -13.38 -3.74
N VAL A 158 4.60 -14.11 -4.85
CA VAL A 158 4.57 -13.56 -6.21
C VAL A 158 3.25 -12.84 -6.52
N ILE A 159 2.16 -13.24 -5.87
CA ILE A 159 0.82 -12.67 -6.11
C ILE A 159 0.31 -11.82 -4.95
N GLN A 160 1.16 -11.49 -3.99
CA GLN A 160 0.84 -10.61 -2.87
C GLN A 160 1.09 -9.13 -3.24
N ALA A 161 0.44 -8.21 -2.54
CA ALA A 161 0.45 -6.77 -2.83
C ALA A 161 1.71 -6.05 -2.30
N TYR A 162 2.91 -6.51 -2.65
CA TYR A 162 4.14 -5.84 -2.22
C TYR A 162 4.54 -4.70 -3.17
N THR A 163 4.36 -3.47 -2.72
CA THR A 163 4.90 -2.27 -3.38
C THR A 163 5.52 -1.35 -2.31
N PRO A 164 6.82 -0.98 -2.39
CA PRO A 164 7.79 -1.34 -3.43
C PRO A 164 8.28 -2.79 -3.32
N LEU A 165 8.91 -3.30 -4.39
CA LEU A 165 9.57 -4.60 -4.39
C LEU A 165 10.79 -4.55 -3.46
N GLN A 166 10.87 -5.49 -2.51
CA GLN A 166 11.96 -5.57 -1.55
C GLN A 166 12.92 -6.71 -1.92
N PRO A 167 14.25 -6.50 -1.91
CA PRO A 167 15.22 -7.57 -2.15
C PRO A 167 15.01 -8.77 -1.23
N GLY A 168 15.21 -9.98 -1.75
CA GLY A 168 14.96 -11.23 -1.03
C GLY A 168 13.50 -11.70 -0.99
N ASN A 169 12.53 -10.81 -1.20
CA ASN A 169 11.10 -11.16 -1.22
C ASN A 169 10.64 -11.60 -2.62
N CYS A 170 11.25 -12.67 -3.13
CA CYS A 170 10.90 -13.31 -4.40
C CYS A 170 10.75 -14.82 -4.26
N TRP A 171 9.96 -15.41 -5.15
CA TRP A 171 9.97 -16.84 -5.35
C TRP A 171 11.01 -17.21 -6.42
N SER A 172 11.91 -18.13 -6.09
CA SER A 172 12.91 -18.66 -7.02
C SER A 172 12.59 -20.08 -7.45
N PHE A 173 12.84 -20.41 -8.72
CA PHE A 173 12.86 -21.78 -9.22
C PHE A 173 14.22 -22.09 -9.87
N SER A 174 14.56 -23.37 -9.98
CA SER A 174 15.89 -23.80 -10.40
C SER A 174 16.11 -23.62 -11.90
N GLY A 175 17.28 -23.11 -12.28
CA GLY A 175 17.66 -22.82 -13.65
C GLY A 175 16.84 -21.69 -14.29
N GLU A 176 16.77 -21.73 -15.61
CA GLU A 176 16.15 -20.68 -16.44
C GLU A 176 14.70 -20.99 -16.83
N LEU A 177 14.30 -22.25 -16.73
CA LEU A 177 13.00 -22.76 -17.18
C LEU A 177 12.09 -23.05 -15.99
N GLY A 178 10.92 -22.44 -15.97
CA GLY A 178 9.96 -22.65 -14.90
C GLY A 178 8.58 -22.12 -15.22
N HIS A 179 7.63 -22.38 -14.33
CA HIS A 179 6.27 -21.91 -14.51
C HIS A 179 5.54 -21.68 -13.20
N LEU A 180 4.66 -20.69 -13.21
CA LEU A 180 3.75 -20.35 -12.11
C LEU A 180 2.32 -20.54 -12.57
N PHE A 181 1.54 -21.28 -11.79
CA PHE A 181 0.12 -21.52 -12.06
C PHE A 181 -0.74 -20.80 -11.03
N VAL A 182 -1.68 -19.96 -11.49
CA VAL A 182 -2.50 -19.10 -10.63
C VAL A 182 -3.98 -19.28 -10.97
N SER A 183 -4.78 -19.58 -9.96
CA SER A 183 -6.24 -19.42 -9.98
C SER A 183 -6.55 -17.97 -9.73
N LEU A 184 -7.20 -17.32 -10.69
CA LEU A 184 -7.61 -15.93 -10.57
C LEU A 184 -8.77 -15.80 -9.56
N SER A 185 -8.92 -14.59 -9.00
CA SER A 185 -10.03 -14.26 -8.09
C SER A 185 -11.38 -14.44 -8.79
N HIS A 186 -11.45 -14.06 -10.07
CA HIS A 186 -12.64 -14.14 -10.91
C HIS A 186 -12.29 -14.62 -12.32
N PRO A 187 -13.23 -15.27 -13.05
CA PRO A 187 -13.08 -15.50 -14.48
C PRO A 187 -13.01 -14.17 -15.23
N VAL A 188 -11.99 -13.97 -16.07
CA VAL A 188 -11.78 -12.71 -16.81
C VAL A 188 -11.26 -12.96 -18.23
N SER A 189 -11.59 -12.06 -19.16
CA SER A 189 -10.86 -11.94 -20.42
C SER A 189 -9.57 -11.18 -20.14
N ILE A 190 -8.44 -11.89 -20.18
CA ILE A 190 -7.13 -11.35 -19.81
C ILE A 190 -6.64 -10.42 -20.92
N THR A 191 -6.38 -9.16 -20.60
CA THR A 191 -5.92 -8.14 -21.56
C THR A 191 -4.43 -7.84 -21.41
N HIS A 192 -3.94 -7.82 -20.17
CA HIS A 192 -2.54 -7.54 -19.87
C HIS A 192 -2.07 -8.39 -18.70
N VAL A 193 -0.76 -8.58 -18.63
CA VAL A 193 -0.07 -9.09 -17.44
C VAL A 193 1.01 -8.11 -17.04
N THR A 194 1.36 -8.08 -15.76
CA THR A 194 2.51 -7.31 -15.28
C THR A 194 3.49 -8.23 -14.58
N LEU A 195 4.77 -8.10 -14.90
CA LEU A 195 5.86 -8.68 -14.11
C LEU A 195 6.59 -7.58 -13.35
N GLY A 196 6.89 -7.88 -12.09
CA GLY A 196 7.73 -7.07 -11.23
C GLY A 196 9.09 -7.74 -10.97
N HIS A 197 10.16 -6.95 -11.00
CA HIS A 197 11.48 -7.32 -10.52
C HIS A 197 12.22 -6.11 -9.93
N ILE A 198 13.11 -6.35 -8.96
CA ILE A 198 13.97 -5.27 -8.42
C ILE A 198 14.92 -4.72 -9.49
N LYS A 199 15.30 -3.45 -9.35
CA LYS A 199 16.34 -2.82 -10.19
C LYS A 199 17.73 -3.09 -9.64
N PHE A 200 18.74 -2.93 -10.49
CA PHE A 200 20.14 -2.98 -10.09
C PHE A 200 20.46 -2.05 -8.90
N SER A 201 19.93 -0.82 -8.91
CA SER A 201 20.12 0.15 -7.81
C SER A 201 19.52 -0.29 -6.46
N GLN A 202 18.68 -1.32 -6.45
CA GLN A 202 18.05 -1.87 -5.24
C GLN A 202 18.68 -3.19 -4.81
N SER A 203 19.64 -3.74 -5.57
CA SER A 203 20.33 -4.97 -5.20
C SER A 203 21.24 -4.73 -3.99
N PRO A 204 21.13 -5.52 -2.90
CA PRO A 204 22.00 -5.39 -1.72
C PRO A 204 23.46 -5.78 -2.02
N TYR A 205 23.69 -6.46 -3.14
CA TYR A 205 25.02 -6.84 -3.61
C TYR A 205 25.38 -6.04 -4.85
N THR A 206 26.66 -5.65 -4.93
CA THR A 206 27.33 -5.18 -6.17
C THR A 206 27.34 -6.23 -7.29
N SER A 207 26.74 -7.40 -7.07
CA SER A 207 26.70 -8.49 -8.04
C SER A 207 25.54 -8.31 -9.02
N HIS A 208 25.90 -8.21 -10.30
CA HIS A 208 25.02 -8.34 -11.46
C HIS A 208 24.11 -9.59 -11.41
N GLN A 209 24.49 -10.60 -10.61
CA GLN A 209 23.83 -11.90 -10.44
C GLN A 209 22.36 -11.83 -9.97
N SER A 210 22.01 -10.86 -9.11
CA SER A 210 20.65 -10.72 -8.55
C SER A 210 19.65 -10.17 -9.57
N VAL A 211 20.11 -9.37 -10.53
CA VAL A 211 19.25 -8.87 -11.62
C VAL A 211 19.30 -9.84 -12.80
N ALA A 212 20.40 -10.57 -12.98
CA ALA A 212 20.52 -11.64 -13.97
C ALA A 212 19.53 -12.80 -13.74
N SER A 213 19.03 -12.99 -12.51
CA SER A 213 17.97 -13.97 -12.22
C SER A 213 16.57 -13.49 -12.59
N ALA A 214 16.40 -12.26 -13.09
CA ALA A 214 15.11 -11.79 -13.58
C ALA A 214 14.63 -12.67 -14.75
N PRO A 215 13.31 -12.95 -14.86
CA PRO A 215 12.79 -13.63 -16.04
C PRO A 215 13.09 -12.79 -17.28
N ARG A 216 13.35 -13.46 -18.41
CA ARG A 216 13.60 -12.80 -19.69
C ARG A 216 12.46 -13.08 -20.65
N SER A 217 12.52 -14.19 -21.39
CA SER A 217 11.43 -14.61 -22.27
C SER A 217 10.39 -15.40 -21.47
N PHE A 218 9.13 -15.05 -21.65
CA PHE A 218 8.02 -15.78 -21.04
C PHE A 218 6.78 -15.78 -21.95
N SER A 219 5.91 -16.76 -21.71
CA SER A 219 4.61 -16.92 -22.34
C SER A 219 3.48 -17.01 -21.32
N ILE A 220 2.30 -16.58 -21.72
CA ILE A 220 1.08 -16.60 -20.91
C ILE A 220 0.06 -17.54 -21.56
N TYR A 221 -0.52 -18.40 -20.74
CA TYR A 221 -1.60 -19.31 -21.13
C TYR A 221 -2.81 -19.10 -20.22
N GLY A 222 -4.01 -19.15 -20.78
CA GLY A 222 -5.28 -19.08 -20.04
C GLY A 222 -6.04 -20.40 -20.11
N MET A 223 -6.64 -20.81 -18.99
CA MET A 223 -7.43 -22.04 -18.88
C MET A 223 -8.77 -21.74 -18.22
N THR A 224 -9.82 -22.44 -18.66
CA THR A 224 -11.15 -22.34 -18.05
C THR A 224 -11.29 -23.26 -16.85
N THR A 225 -10.76 -24.48 -16.96
CA THR A 225 -10.64 -25.44 -15.85
C THR A 225 -9.18 -25.72 -15.49
N GLU A 226 -8.96 -26.25 -14.30
CA GLU A 226 -7.61 -26.54 -13.81
C GLU A 226 -6.85 -27.54 -14.70
N ASP A 227 -7.52 -28.55 -15.27
CA ASP A 227 -6.88 -29.67 -15.98
C ASP A 227 -6.51 -29.40 -17.45
N GLU A 228 -6.87 -28.25 -18.00
CA GLU A 228 -6.56 -27.91 -19.40
C GLU A 228 -5.06 -27.65 -19.63
N GLU A 229 -4.56 -27.95 -20.83
CA GLU A 229 -3.18 -27.59 -21.23
C GLU A 229 -2.98 -26.07 -21.36
N GLY A 230 -4.04 -25.34 -21.73
CA GLY A 230 -4.05 -23.88 -21.80
C GLY A 230 -4.03 -23.28 -23.19
N THR A 231 -4.81 -22.21 -23.34
CA THR A 231 -4.85 -21.40 -24.55
C THR A 231 -3.73 -20.37 -24.51
N PHE A 232 -2.78 -20.44 -25.46
CA PHE A 232 -1.70 -19.46 -25.58
C PHE A 232 -2.24 -18.04 -25.80
N LEU A 233 -1.92 -17.10 -24.92
CA LEU A 233 -2.39 -15.71 -24.98
C LEU A 233 -1.35 -14.76 -25.56
N GLY A 234 -0.07 -15.08 -25.44
CA GLY A 234 1.03 -14.28 -25.98
C GLY A 234 2.36 -14.61 -25.31
N SER A 235 3.43 -14.12 -25.92
CA SER A 235 4.78 -14.16 -25.35
C SER A 235 5.36 -12.75 -25.33
N SER A 236 6.30 -12.52 -24.43
CA SER A 236 6.92 -11.21 -24.20
C SER A 236 8.31 -11.38 -23.60
N VAL A 237 9.07 -10.28 -23.58
CA VAL A 237 10.42 -10.23 -23.00
C VAL A 237 10.43 -9.15 -21.93
N TYR A 238 10.75 -9.54 -20.70
CA TYR A 238 10.97 -8.60 -19.60
C TYR A 238 12.36 -7.98 -19.74
N ASN A 239 12.44 -6.65 -19.76
CA ASN A 239 13.69 -5.91 -19.93
C ASN A 239 14.36 -5.61 -18.58
N GLN A 240 15.50 -6.24 -18.28
CA GLN A 240 16.20 -6.01 -17.01
C GLN A 240 16.63 -4.55 -16.77
N ASP A 241 16.84 -3.77 -17.83
CA ASP A 241 17.26 -2.36 -17.77
C ASP A 241 16.06 -1.40 -17.73
N GLY A 242 14.83 -1.94 -17.77
CA GLY A 242 13.58 -1.19 -17.79
C GLY A 242 13.10 -0.72 -16.41
N THR A 243 11.79 -0.43 -16.32
CA THR A 243 11.11 -0.16 -15.05
C THR A 243 10.94 -1.44 -14.24
N SER A 244 10.86 -1.31 -12.91
CA SER A 244 10.69 -2.46 -12.00
C SER A 244 9.42 -3.25 -12.28
N TYR A 245 8.35 -2.55 -12.67
CA TYR A 245 7.09 -3.16 -13.12
C TYR A 245 6.96 -2.91 -14.62
N GLN A 246 6.75 -3.98 -15.38
CA GLN A 246 6.53 -3.92 -16.82
C GLN A 246 5.22 -4.63 -17.16
N THR A 247 4.37 -3.94 -17.91
CA THR A 247 3.04 -4.41 -18.30
C THR A 247 3.05 -4.80 -19.77
N PHE A 248 2.56 -6.00 -20.05
CA PHE A 248 2.60 -6.64 -21.36
C PHE A 248 1.19 -6.93 -21.81
N LYS A 249 0.85 -6.47 -23.01
CA LYS A 249 -0.44 -6.76 -23.63
C LYS A 249 -0.45 -8.19 -24.18
N VAL A 250 -1.48 -8.96 -23.83
CA VAL A 250 -1.73 -10.28 -24.41
C VAL A 250 -2.87 -10.20 -25.42
N LYS A 251 -3.21 -11.31 -26.11
CA LYS A 251 -4.36 -11.36 -27.03
C LYS A 251 -5.66 -11.56 -26.22
N PRO A 252 -6.50 -10.52 -26.03
CA PRO A 252 -7.65 -10.61 -25.13
C PRO A 252 -8.82 -11.43 -25.68
N ASP A 253 -8.97 -11.52 -27.00
CA ASP A 253 -10.14 -12.10 -27.67
C ASP A 253 -10.08 -13.63 -27.77
N LYS A 254 -9.39 -14.27 -26.83
CA LYS A 254 -9.21 -15.73 -26.80
C LYS A 254 -10.13 -16.45 -25.83
N GLY A 255 -10.93 -15.72 -25.05
CA GLY A 255 -11.91 -16.28 -24.13
C GLY A 255 -11.86 -15.66 -22.74
N VAL A 256 -12.61 -16.28 -21.83
CA VAL A 256 -12.66 -15.94 -20.41
C VAL A 256 -12.00 -17.07 -19.63
N PHE A 257 -11.00 -16.74 -18.82
CA PHE A 257 -10.17 -17.73 -18.14
C PHE A 257 -10.30 -17.58 -16.63
N ARG A 258 -10.32 -18.70 -15.91
CA ARG A 258 -10.28 -18.73 -14.44
C ARG A 258 -8.87 -19.02 -13.92
N TYR A 259 -8.02 -19.61 -14.74
CA TYR A 259 -6.65 -19.92 -14.40
C TYR A 259 -5.71 -19.33 -15.43
N VAL A 260 -4.50 -18.99 -14.99
CA VAL A 260 -3.43 -18.51 -15.84
C VAL A 260 -2.14 -19.24 -15.50
N LYS A 261 -1.36 -19.55 -16.53
CA LYS A 261 -0.01 -20.07 -16.41
C LYS A 261 0.97 -19.06 -17.00
N LEU A 262 1.90 -18.60 -16.17
CA LEU A 262 3.11 -17.92 -16.61
C LEU A 262 4.17 -18.99 -16.85
N GLN A 263 4.63 -19.11 -18.09
CA GLN A 263 5.72 -20.00 -18.48
C GLN A 263 6.96 -19.14 -18.74
N VAL A 264 8.01 -19.32 -17.95
CA VAL A 264 9.31 -18.68 -18.17
C VAL A 264 10.17 -19.60 -19.03
N GLU A 265 10.77 -19.05 -20.08
CA GLU A 265 11.61 -19.78 -21.04
C GLU A 265 13.10 -19.43 -20.95
N SER A 266 13.45 -18.32 -20.31
CA SER A 266 14.84 -17.94 -20.05
C SER A 266 14.92 -16.87 -18.96
N ASN A 267 16.13 -16.64 -18.44
CA ASN A 267 16.47 -15.48 -17.60
C ASN A 267 17.59 -14.64 -18.24
N TRP A 268 18.16 -13.72 -17.46
CA TRP A 268 19.21 -12.80 -17.91
C TRP A 268 20.65 -13.27 -17.63
N GLY A 269 20.85 -14.59 -17.45
CA GLY A 269 22.17 -15.22 -17.36
C GLY A 269 22.53 -15.76 -15.97
N ASN A 270 21.55 -16.00 -15.09
CA ASN A 270 21.79 -16.69 -13.83
C ASN A 270 21.59 -18.21 -14.03
N GLU A 271 22.69 -18.97 -13.96
CA GLU A 271 22.65 -20.42 -14.23
C GLU A 271 21.97 -21.23 -13.13
N GLU A 272 21.90 -20.71 -11.90
CA GLU A 272 21.36 -21.45 -10.75
C GLU A 272 19.85 -21.36 -10.65
N CYS A 273 19.30 -20.16 -10.86
CA CYS A 273 17.88 -19.89 -10.60
C CYS A 273 17.33 -18.66 -11.31
N THR A 274 15.99 -18.61 -11.35
CA THR A 274 15.22 -17.46 -11.81
C THR A 274 14.27 -17.02 -10.70
N CYS A 275 14.20 -15.71 -10.46
CA CYS A 275 13.43 -15.10 -9.37
C CYS A 275 12.23 -14.30 -9.90
N LEU A 276 11.02 -14.64 -9.42
CA LEU A 276 9.81 -13.89 -9.66
C LEU A 276 9.44 -13.09 -8.41
N TYR A 277 9.43 -11.76 -8.50
CA TYR A 277 9.04 -10.89 -7.39
C TYR A 277 7.54 -10.63 -7.37
N ASN A 278 6.94 -10.30 -8.53
CA ASN A 278 5.53 -10.01 -8.60
C ASN A 278 4.94 -10.40 -9.96
N PHE A 279 3.73 -10.94 -9.94
CA PHE A 279 2.93 -11.23 -11.12
C PHE A 279 1.51 -10.73 -10.93
N ARG A 280 1.03 -9.94 -11.90
CA ARG A 280 -0.33 -9.40 -11.92
C ARG A 280 -1.02 -9.75 -13.20
N VAL A 281 -2.34 -9.92 -13.12
CA VAL A 281 -3.19 -10.27 -14.25
C VAL A 281 -4.31 -9.25 -14.33
N HIS A 282 -4.45 -8.62 -15.49
CA HIS A 282 -5.40 -7.56 -15.74
C HIS A 282 -6.36 -7.99 -16.86
N GLY A 283 -7.62 -7.61 -16.75
CA GLY A 283 -8.64 -8.08 -17.68
C GLY A 283 -9.99 -7.45 -17.47
N ILE A 284 -10.95 -7.92 -18.26
CA ILE A 284 -12.35 -7.48 -18.22
C ILE A 284 -13.20 -8.68 -17.78
N PRO A 285 -13.94 -8.58 -16.65
CA PRO A 285 -14.87 -9.62 -16.25
C PRO A 285 -16.05 -9.76 -17.23
N PRO A 286 -16.62 -10.96 -17.42
CA PRO A 286 -17.74 -11.19 -18.34
C PRO A 286 -18.96 -10.30 -18.08
N ALA A 287 -19.23 -9.98 -16.82
CA ALA A 287 -20.34 -9.11 -16.43
C ALA A 287 -20.30 -7.74 -17.12
N TYR A 288 -19.09 -7.22 -17.36
CA TYR A 288 -18.90 -5.95 -18.08
C TYR A 288 -19.01 -6.09 -19.59
N LEU A 289 -18.56 -7.22 -20.16
CA LEU A 289 -18.67 -7.48 -21.60
C LEU A 289 -20.14 -7.48 -22.04
N HIS A 290 -21.01 -8.11 -21.25
CA HIS A 290 -22.44 -8.15 -21.53
C HIS A 290 -23.10 -6.77 -21.43
N ALA A 291 -22.73 -5.96 -20.46
CA ALA A 291 -23.35 -4.66 -20.27
C ALA A 291 -22.88 -3.61 -21.28
N HIS A 292 -21.61 -3.63 -21.70
CA HIS A 292 -21.13 -2.80 -22.81
C HIS A 292 -21.82 -3.18 -24.12
N SER A 293 -22.03 -4.48 -24.37
CA SER A 293 -22.79 -4.94 -25.55
C SER A 293 -24.28 -4.58 -25.48
N ALA A 294 -24.81 -4.35 -24.28
CA ALA A 294 -26.21 -4.00 -24.03
C ALA A 294 -26.43 -2.48 -23.79
N GLY A 295 -25.40 -1.64 -23.92
CA GLY A 295 -25.49 -0.20 -23.69
C GLY A 295 -25.84 0.21 -22.25
N ARG A 296 -25.50 -0.60 -21.25
CA ARG A 296 -25.77 -0.32 -19.83
C ARG A 296 -24.47 -0.01 -19.08
N GLU A 297 -24.49 1.04 -18.27
CA GLU A 297 -23.44 1.29 -17.27
C GLU A 297 -23.47 0.19 -16.19
N VAL A 298 -22.32 -0.40 -15.89
CA VAL A 298 -22.18 -1.37 -14.79
C VAL A 298 -21.45 -0.70 -13.65
N TYR A 299 -22.19 -0.46 -12.58
CA TYR A 299 -21.61 -0.17 -11.28
C TYR A 299 -21.19 -1.49 -10.64
N VAL A 300 -19.90 -1.66 -10.33
CA VAL A 300 -19.45 -2.75 -9.49
C VAL A 300 -19.90 -2.44 -8.08
N ARG A 301 -20.65 -3.37 -7.47
CA ARG A 301 -20.80 -3.34 -6.02
C ARG A 301 -19.46 -3.69 -5.38
N GLU A 302 -18.66 -2.69 -5.09
CA GLU A 302 -17.57 -2.86 -4.13
C GLU A 302 -18.18 -2.89 -2.72
N LYS A 303 -17.85 -3.94 -1.95
CA LYS A 303 -18.11 -3.93 -0.52
C LYS A 303 -17.13 -2.96 0.11
N GLY A 304 -17.63 -1.84 0.64
CA GLY A 304 -16.81 -0.95 1.45
C GLY A 304 -16.26 -1.65 2.69
N LEU A 305 -15.20 -1.09 3.27
CA LEU A 305 -14.53 -1.60 4.48
C LEU A 305 -15.47 -1.72 5.69
N ASN A 306 -16.62 -1.07 5.67
CA ASN A 306 -17.66 -1.15 6.71
C ASN A 306 -18.84 -2.07 6.36
N GLY A 307 -18.78 -2.81 5.25
CA GLY A 307 -19.86 -3.70 4.81
C GLY A 307 -21.02 -3.02 4.09
N ASP A 308 -20.99 -1.70 3.92
CA ASP A 308 -21.96 -0.96 3.14
C ASP A 308 -21.62 -0.97 1.64
N TYR A 309 -22.67 -1.03 0.81
CA TYR A 309 -22.57 -0.98 -0.64
C TYR A 309 -22.41 0.46 -1.10
N ILE A 310 -21.37 0.75 -1.87
CA ILE A 310 -21.21 2.02 -2.59
C ILE A 310 -21.82 1.83 -3.98
N PHE A 311 -22.68 2.76 -4.39
CA PHE A 311 -23.34 2.80 -5.70
C PHE A 311 -22.52 3.63 -6.68
#